data_AF-A0A482VI60-F1
#
_entry.id   AF-A0A482VI60-F1
#
_cell.length_a   1.000
_cell.length_b   1.000
_cell.length_c   1.000
_cell.angle_alpha   90.00
_cell.angle_beta   90.00
_cell.angle_gamma   90.00
#
_symmetry.space_group_name_H-M   'P 1'
#
loop_
_entity.id
_entity.type
_entity.pdbx_description
1 polymer ?
#
loop_
_entity_poly.entity_id
_entity_poly.type
_entity_poly.pdbx_seq_one_letter_code
_entity_poly.pdbx_strand_id
1 'polypeptide(L)' 'MSEKTYISYHNNVMNNGKDLAMKEMINAGKKEYQLAVEAGNVKNGTPEITVIVDGAWNKQSYKSNYNALSDYWGKN' A
#
# COMPACT_ATOMS: atom_id res chain seq x y z
N MET A 1 -13.19 23.26 23.07
CA MET A 1 -13.05 23.69 21.66
C MET A 1 -14.42 23.69 21.00
N SER A 2 -14.70 24.62 20.11
CA SER A 2 -15.94 24.59 19.33
C SER A 2 -15.89 23.47 18.28
N GLU A 3 -17.04 22.90 17.95
CA GLU A 3 -17.19 21.87 16.91
C GLU A 3 -16.60 22.35 15.57
N LYS A 4 -16.87 23.59 15.19
CA LYS A 4 -16.33 24.20 13.95
C LYS A 4 -14.80 24.23 13.94
N THR A 5 -14.20 24.57 15.09
CA THR A 5 -12.74 24.59 15.24
C THR A 5 -12.17 23.17 15.09
N TYR A 6 -12.79 22.18 15.74
CA TYR A 6 -12.37 20.78 15.63
C TYR A 6 -12.44 20.25 14.19
N ILE A 7 -13.57 20.47 13.50
CA ILE A 7 -13.77 20.02 12.12
C ILE A 7 -12.73 20.66 11.19
N SER A 8 -12.43 21.94 11.37
CA SER A 8 -11.42 22.64 10.56
C SER A 8 -10.04 21.99 10.68
N TYR A 9 -9.56 21.74 11.92
CA TYR A 9 -8.27 21.09 12.12
C TYR A 9 -8.27 19.65 11.63
N HIS A 10 -9.34 18.89 11.88
CA HIS A 10 -9.49 17.52 11.39
C HIS A 10 -9.35 17.46 9.86
N ASN A 11 -10.11 18.29 9.15
CA ASN A 11 -10.07 18.32 7.69
C ASN A 11 -8.69 18.74 7.17
N ASN A 12 -8.04 19.70 7.82
CA ASN A 12 -6.70 20.12 7.43
C ASN A 12 -5.69 18.97 7.52
N VAL A 13 -5.67 18.26 8.66
CA VAL A 13 -4.78 17.11 8.86
C VAL A 13 -5.08 16.00 7.86
N MET A 14 -6.35 15.66 7.66
CA MET A 14 -6.76 14.60 6.74
C MET A 14 -6.42 14.92 5.29
N ASN A 15 -6.60 16.17 4.84
CA ASN A 15 -6.26 16.58 3.48
C ASN A 15 -4.75 16.58 3.27
N ASN A 16 -3.97 17.13 4.21
CA ASN A 16 -2.51 17.10 4.13
C ASN A 16 -1.97 15.66 4.09
N GLY A 17 -2.56 14.76 4.88
CA GLY A 17 -2.20 13.34 4.87
C GLY A 17 -2.48 12.68 3.53
N LYS A 18 -3.64 12.95 2.92
CA LYS A 18 -4.00 12.44 1.58
C LYS A 18 -3.05 12.98 0.51
N ASP A 19 -2.76 14.27 0.53
CA ASP A 19 -1.89 14.92 -0.45
C ASP A 19 -0.46 14.38 -0.35
N LEU A 20 0.05 14.20 0.87
CA LEU A 20 1.35 13.60 1.12
C LEU A 20 1.39 12.15 0.64
N ALA A 21 0.39 11.33 1.00
CA ALA A 21 0.32 9.94 0.58
C ALA A 21 0.32 9.81 -0.95
N MET A 22 -0.49 10.62 -1.64
CA MET A 22 -0.55 10.63 -3.10
C MET A 22 0.79 11.03 -3.74
N LYS A 23 1.44 12.07 -3.20
CA LYS A 23 2.75 12.52 -3.67
C LYS A 23 3.81 11.43 -3.52
N GLU A 24 3.85 10.76 -2.36
CA GLU A 24 4.82 9.71 -2.10
C GLU A 24 4.56 8.47 -2.97
N MET A 25 3.29 8.10 -3.21
CA MET A 25 2.94 7.02 -4.14
C MET A 25 3.43 7.30 -5.56
N ILE A 26 3.25 8.53 -6.06
CA ILE A 26 3.74 8.93 -7.39
C ILE A 26 5.28 8.87 -7.44
N ASN A 27 5.96 9.37 -6.41
CA ASN A 27 7.42 9.34 -6.34
C ASN A 27 7.97 7.91 -6.27
N ALA A 28 7.33 7.04 -5.48
CA ALA A 28 7.67 5.63 -5.40
C ALA A 28 7.52 4.95 -6.78
N GLY A 29 6.39 5.15 -7.47
CA GLY A 29 6.17 4.58 -8.80
C GLY A 29 7.21 5.05 -9.84
N LYS A 30 7.63 6.33 -9.80
CA LYS A 30 8.72 6.82 -10.67
C LYS A 30 10.05 6.15 -10.37
N LYS A 31 10.35 5.93 -9.09
CA LYS A 31 11.59 5.28 -8.66
C LYS A 31 11.62 3.80 -9.03
N GLU A 32 10.50 3.10 -8.86
CA GLU A 32 10.34 1.70 -9.28
C GLU A 32 10.47 1.56 -10.80
N TYR A 33 9.88 2.48 -11.57
CA TYR A 33 10.08 2.53 -13.03
C TYR A 33 11.56 2.68 -13.39
N GLN A 34 12.27 3.64 -12.77
CA GLN A 34 13.69 3.85 -13.03
C GLN A 34 14.52 2.61 -12.70
N LEU A 35 14.29 1.97 -11.55
CA LEU A 35 14.98 0.75 -11.15
C LEU A 35 14.72 -0.42 -12.11
N ALA A 36 13.49 -0.55 -12.61
CA ALA A 36 13.16 -1.58 -13.59
C ALA A 36 13.87 -1.34 -14.94
N VAL A 37 13.97 -0.09 -15.39
CA VAL A 37 14.75 0.29 -16.58
C VAL A 37 16.23 -0.04 -16.39
N GLU A 38 16.82 0.33 -15.26
CA GLU A 38 18.24 0.06 -14.95
C GLU A 38 18.53 -1.45 -14.89
N ALA A 39 17.60 -2.25 -14.37
CA ALA A 39 17.71 -3.70 -14.31
C ALA A 39 17.43 -4.42 -15.65
N GLY A 40 16.99 -3.70 -16.69
CA GLY A 40 16.55 -4.30 -17.96
C GLY A 40 15.20 -5.04 -17.87
N ASN A 41 14.48 -4.88 -16.76
CA ASN A 41 13.20 -5.52 -16.47
C ASN A 41 12.05 -4.70 -17.06
N VAL A 42 12.09 -4.44 -18.36
CA VAL A 42 11.07 -3.68 -19.08
C VAL A 42 10.57 -4.49 -20.26
N LYS A 43 9.29 -4.87 -20.25
CA LYS A 43 8.64 -5.54 -21.38
C LYS A 43 7.68 -4.58 -22.07
N ASN A 44 7.89 -4.36 -23.37
CA ASN A 44 7.04 -3.49 -24.21
C ASN A 44 6.86 -2.06 -23.64
N GLY A 45 7.87 -1.52 -22.96
CA GLY A 45 7.80 -0.20 -22.32
C GLY A 45 7.15 -0.19 -20.92
N THR A 46 6.69 -1.34 -20.43
CA THR A 46 6.13 -1.47 -19.08
C THR A 46 7.18 -2.07 -18.14
N PRO A 47 7.51 -1.42 -17.01
CA PRO A 47 8.41 -1.98 -16.02
C PRO A 47 7.77 -3.18 -15.33
N GLU A 48 8.51 -4.29 -15.22
CA GLU A 48 8.12 -5.41 -14.36
C GLU A 48 8.62 -5.15 -12.94
N ILE A 49 7.70 -4.78 -12.06
CA ILE A 49 7.99 -4.55 -10.64
C ILE A 49 7.70 -5.85 -9.89
N THR A 50 8.74 -6.42 -9.28
CA THR A 50 8.55 -7.60 -8.41
C THR A 50 8.06 -7.13 -7.05
N VAL A 51 6.76 -7.29 -6.80
CA VAL A 51 6.18 -7.05 -5.47
C VAL A 51 6.47 -8.28 -4.61
N ILE A 52 7.49 -8.20 -3.77
CA ILE A 52 7.72 -9.19 -2.70
C ILE A 52 6.76 -8.82 -1.57
N VAL A 53 5.58 -9.43 -1.57
CA VAL A 53 4.66 -9.34 -0.44
C VAL A 53 5.22 -10.24 0.66
N ASP A 54 5.68 -9.65 1.77
CA ASP A 54 5.85 -10.40 3.02
C ASP A 54 4.45 -10.79 3.49
N GLY A 55 4.04 -12.01 3.11
CA GLY A 55 2.72 -12.55 3.34
C GLY A 55 2.51 -12.87 4.82
N ALA A 56 2.39 -11.85 5.68
CA ALA A 56 1.60 -11.87 6.91
C ALA A 56 1.78 -10.58 7.72
N TRP A 57 1.10 -9.48 7.34
CA TRP A 57 0.82 -8.40 8.30
C TRP A 57 -0.40 -8.70 9.19
N ASN A 58 -1.01 -9.89 9.10
CA ASN A 58 -2.24 -10.23 9.82
C ASN A 58 -2.07 -11.34 10.87
N LYS A 59 -1.00 -11.29 11.68
CA LYS A 59 -1.02 -11.93 12.99
C LYS A 59 -1.13 -10.89 14.09
N GLN A 60 -2.21 -10.11 14.07
CA GLN A 60 -2.71 -9.53 15.30
C GLN A 60 -3.21 -10.70 16.16
N SER A 61 -2.49 -11.00 17.23
CA SER A 61 -2.94 -11.93 18.27
C SER A 61 -4.11 -11.31 19.02
N TYR A 62 -5.28 -11.20 18.38
CA TYR A 62 -6.52 -11.21 19.12
C TYR A 62 -6.59 -12.54 19.84
N LYS A 63 -7.01 -12.51 21.09
CA LYS A 63 -6.97 -13.59 22.09
C LYS A 63 -7.74 -14.87 21.70
N SER A 64 -8.16 -15.00 20.45
CA SER A 64 -8.89 -16.09 19.83
C SER A 64 -8.39 -16.26 18.38
N ASN A 65 -7.79 -17.42 18.10
CA ASN A 65 -7.32 -17.80 16.78
C ASN A 65 -8.49 -17.95 15.80
N TYR A 66 -8.71 -16.96 14.93
CA TYR A 66 -9.48 -17.16 13.70
C TYR A 66 -8.52 -17.48 12.58
N ASN A 67 -8.37 -18.77 12.26
CA ASN A 67 -7.68 -19.20 11.04
C ASN A 67 -8.55 -18.78 9.85
N ALA A 68 -8.02 -17.95 8.95
CA ALA A 68 -8.67 -17.68 7.66
C ALA A 68 -8.58 -18.96 6.82
N LEU A 69 -9.71 -19.64 6.63
CA LEU A 69 -9.85 -20.73 5.67
C LEU A 69 -9.93 -20.15 4.26
N SER A 70 -8.78 -19.89 3.64
CA SER A 70 -8.71 -19.59 2.20
C SER A 70 -7.62 -20.38 1.49
N ASP A 71 -7.48 -21.66 1.83
CA ASP A 71 -6.68 -22.62 1.07
C ASP A 71 -7.60 -23.77 0.60
N TYR A 72 -8.49 -23.47 -0.35
CA TYR A 72 -9.06 -24.51 -1.22
C TYR A 72 -8.33 -24.47 -2.55
N TRP A 73 -7.17 -25.12 -2.58
CA TRP A 73 -6.47 -25.41 -3.82
C TRP A 73 -7.18 -26.57 -4.52
N GLY A 74 -7.76 -26.29 -5.67
CA GLY A 74 -8.19 -27.33 -6.60
C GLY A 74 -6.95 -28.04 -7.16
N LYS A 75 -6.94 -29.38 -7.02
CA LYS A 75 -6.43 -30.38 -7.97
C LYS A 75 -6.44 -31.75 -7.29
N ASN A 76 -7.50 -32.52 -7.55
CA ASN A 76 -7.40 -33.97 -7.74
C ASN A 76 -7.52 -34.21 -9.24
#